data_AF-A0A932VIP3-F1
#
_entry.id   AF-A0A932VIP3-F1
#
_cell.length_a   1.000
_cell.length_b   1.000
_cell.length_c   1.000
_cell.angle_alpha   90.00
_cell.angle_beta   90.00
_cell.angle_gamma   90.00
#
_symmetry.space_group_name_H-M   'P 1'
#
loop_
_entity.id
_entity.type
_entity.pdbx_description
1 polymer ?
#
loop_
_entity_poly.entity_id
_entity_poly.type
_entity_poly.pdbx_seq_one_letter_code
_entity_poly.pdbx_strand_id
1 'polypeptide(L)'
;MKKILKTLIFLLVFLLSRHSAFAALGDAEIRGNFDGSDIVIKTTARLAGAIDSLTWKGKEFVYSKYHGEQIQYAWSLDNQGECNNPTEAGSATDDTGHISSSILQELTINATNQLFTVSLPAFWLPPDYPASVFCPSGLSKAVNTTVVSNHTLKKTVTIGSQNLNNVIEFRSEIVVPQSTKEFIIEAPTGYHTVDFSNYWTYHPQTNTLTNVTSLLKNDPNIPDLRFYPTNLPVILSTVDGNYAIGVYAPDIDGFNSGSRQYQLFGFALPFTKWNVTYHLGPNIPKTYNFLTYLAIGSFTQVKTALSALYQKQPAILESPIGTIDVADCNIFAGWSGYLGEETRTVPVSFYLDGSSSEGKFIGSISTDKKRERAVCQALNGGTNCEVCPADQPQCIHGFSLRTPASARDGKTHAIYAYAAGIAGRSTLLVNSPKMVSCPAVLFGDIDGNSKVDIFDYNILVGNFSKTGVAGFTSADIDNNGKVDIFDYNILVGNFGK
;
A
#
# COMPACT_ATOMS: atom_id res chain seq x y z
N MET A 1 48.88 -15.49 70.31
CA MET A 1 48.81 -14.89 68.96
C MET A 1 48.37 -16.00 68.02
N LYS A 2 47.08 -16.32 67.79
CA LYS A 2 45.89 -15.49 67.49
C LYS A 2 46.14 -14.56 66.29
N LYS A 3 45.37 -14.78 65.21
CA LYS A 3 45.40 -14.18 63.86
C LYS A 3 46.53 -14.79 63.01
N ILE A 4 46.29 -15.72 62.09
CA ILE A 4 45.69 -15.52 60.75
C ILE A 4 45.14 -16.87 60.25
N LEU A 5 43.92 -17.27 60.65
CA LEU A 5 43.28 -18.50 60.15
C LEU A 5 41.75 -18.36 59.98
N LYS A 6 41.28 -17.16 59.61
CA LYS A 6 39.86 -16.90 59.33
C LYS A 6 39.68 -15.84 58.23
N THR A 7 40.32 -16.01 57.08
CA THR A 7 40.01 -15.16 55.90
C THR A 7 40.35 -15.84 54.56
N LEU A 8 40.22 -17.16 54.46
CA LEU A 8 40.46 -17.88 53.21
C LEU A 8 39.44 -19.00 52.93
N ILE A 9 38.25 -18.92 53.52
CA ILE A 9 37.10 -19.85 53.27
C ILE A 9 35.80 -19.02 53.17
N PHE A 10 35.86 -17.82 52.59
CA PHE A 10 34.67 -17.03 52.25
C PHE A 10 34.80 -16.31 50.90
N LEU A 11 35.68 -16.82 50.03
CA LEU A 11 35.81 -16.37 48.65
C LEU A 11 35.82 -17.56 47.67
N LEU A 12 35.14 -18.65 48.03
CA LEU A 12 35.03 -19.86 47.18
C LEU A 12 33.61 -20.45 47.16
N VAL A 13 32.57 -19.63 47.43
CA VAL A 13 31.14 -20.04 47.36
C VAL A 13 30.26 -19.03 46.59
N PHE A 14 30.85 -18.05 45.89
CA PHE A 14 30.10 -17.14 45.00
C PHE A 14 30.58 -17.21 43.54
N LEU A 15 30.89 -18.42 43.07
CA LEU A 15 31.20 -18.72 41.67
C LEU A 15 30.30 -19.87 41.16
N LEU A 16 29.02 -19.84 41.55
CA LEU A 16 27.97 -20.62 40.91
C LEU A 16 27.06 -19.66 40.12
N SER A 17 26.98 -19.97 38.82
CA SER A 17 26.05 -19.48 37.79
C SER A 17 26.05 -17.99 37.45
N ARG A 18 27.05 -17.56 36.69
CA ARG A 18 26.79 -16.69 35.53
C ARG A 18 27.44 -17.30 34.30
N HIS A 19 26.79 -18.34 33.76
CA HIS A 19 26.89 -18.59 32.33
C HIS A 19 26.14 -17.44 31.65
N SER A 20 26.81 -16.30 31.46
CA SER A 20 26.40 -15.38 30.40
C SER A 20 26.77 -16.08 29.10
N ALA A 21 25.88 -16.96 28.62
CA ALA A 21 25.92 -17.37 27.23
C ALA A 21 25.93 -16.07 26.42
N PHE A 22 26.96 -15.88 25.59
CA PHE A 22 26.90 -14.85 24.56
C PHE A 22 25.66 -15.15 23.75
N ALA A 23 24.61 -14.34 23.88
CA ALA A 23 23.46 -14.40 23.00
C ALA A 23 23.99 -14.24 21.57
N ALA A 24 23.63 -15.15 20.67
CA ALA A 24 24.04 -15.01 19.28
C ALA A 24 23.45 -13.70 18.75
N LEU A 25 24.18 -12.99 17.88
CA LEU A 25 23.69 -11.75 17.28
C LEU A 25 22.33 -12.02 16.62
N GLY A 26 21.25 -11.44 17.16
CA GLY A 26 19.87 -11.65 16.73
C GLY A 26 18.94 -12.25 17.79
N ASP A 27 19.47 -12.91 18.82
CA ASP A 27 18.65 -13.37 19.95
C ASP A 27 18.31 -12.18 20.87
N ALA A 28 17.02 -11.87 20.97
CA ALA A 28 16.56 -10.79 21.83
C ALA A 28 15.13 -11.02 22.32
N GLU A 29 14.81 -10.40 23.44
CA GLU A 29 13.50 -10.49 24.05
C GLU A 29 13.11 -9.13 24.67
N ILE A 30 11.90 -8.67 24.37
CA ILE A 30 11.28 -7.51 25.01
C ILE A 30 9.92 -7.90 25.58
N ARG A 31 9.50 -7.19 26.62
CA ARG A 31 8.29 -7.47 27.40
C ARG A 31 7.55 -6.20 27.75
N GLY A 32 6.22 -6.29 27.78
CA GLY A 32 5.34 -5.26 28.34
C GLY A 32 4.14 -5.90 29.02
N ASN A 33 3.71 -5.35 30.16
CA ASN A 33 2.62 -5.94 30.93
C ASN A 33 1.26 -5.47 30.41
N PHE A 34 0.36 -6.42 30.17
CA PHE A 34 -1.03 -6.16 29.84
C PHE A 34 -1.96 -7.20 30.47
N ASP A 35 -2.97 -6.71 31.20
CA ASP A 35 -4.05 -7.54 31.77
C ASP A 35 -3.51 -8.70 32.63
N GLY A 36 -2.54 -8.38 33.50
CA GLY A 36 -1.94 -9.32 34.44
C GLY A 36 -0.95 -10.32 33.83
N SER A 37 -0.63 -10.22 32.53
CA SER A 37 0.34 -11.08 31.85
C SER A 37 1.28 -10.26 30.98
N ASP A 38 2.46 -10.80 30.70
CA ASP A 38 3.39 -10.16 29.78
C ASP A 38 3.01 -10.47 28.34
N ILE A 39 3.01 -9.42 27.52
CA ILE A 39 3.26 -9.53 26.08
C ILE A 39 4.76 -9.69 25.92
N VAL A 40 5.20 -10.75 25.26
CA VAL A 40 6.61 -11.06 25.06
C VAL A 40 6.88 -11.18 23.57
N ILE A 41 7.83 -10.41 23.06
CA ILE A 41 8.32 -10.48 21.68
C ILE A 41 9.74 -11.02 21.69
N LYS A 42 10.03 -11.96 20.78
CA LYS A 42 11.37 -12.50 20.58
C LYS A 42 11.83 -12.36 19.14
N THR A 43 13.10 -12.04 18.99
CA THR A 43 13.87 -12.27 17.77
C THR A 43 14.88 -13.38 18.03
N THR A 44 15.31 -14.08 16.99
CA THR A 44 16.38 -15.08 17.10
C THR A 44 17.43 -14.85 16.03
N ALA A 45 18.66 -15.31 16.29
CA ALA A 45 19.77 -15.28 15.33
C ALA A 45 19.43 -16.01 14.01
N ARG A 46 18.40 -16.85 14.04
CA ARG A 46 17.86 -17.53 12.87
C ARG A 46 17.27 -16.59 11.83
N LEU A 47 16.69 -15.45 12.22
CA LEU A 47 15.69 -14.72 11.41
C LEU A 47 16.04 -13.24 11.17
N ALA A 48 17.32 -12.89 11.26
CA ALA A 48 17.86 -11.56 10.90
C ALA A 48 17.08 -10.34 11.45
N GLY A 49 16.44 -10.47 12.62
CA GLY A 49 15.67 -9.41 13.27
C GLY A 49 14.15 -9.43 13.00
N ALA A 50 13.64 -10.32 12.15
CA ALA A 50 12.21 -10.61 12.08
C ALA A 50 11.70 -11.17 13.42
N ILE A 51 10.41 -10.96 13.71
CA ILE A 51 9.82 -11.39 14.97
C ILE A 51 9.49 -12.88 14.88
N ASP A 52 10.22 -13.68 15.66
CA ASP A 52 10.13 -15.14 15.72
C ASP A 52 8.96 -15.61 16.60
N SER A 53 8.67 -14.87 17.67
CA SER A 53 7.62 -15.24 18.62
C SER A 53 6.96 -14.00 19.21
N LEU A 54 5.64 -14.09 19.39
CA LEU A 54 4.84 -13.12 20.13
C LEU A 54 3.88 -13.89 21.03
N THR A 55 4.04 -13.76 22.34
CA THR A 55 3.18 -14.46 23.31
C THR A 55 2.45 -13.50 24.23
N TRP A 56 1.25 -13.90 24.66
CA TRP A 56 0.52 -13.24 25.75
C TRP A 56 -0.38 -14.27 26.44
N LYS A 57 -0.43 -14.27 27.78
CA LYS A 57 -1.13 -15.29 28.59
C LYS A 57 -0.74 -16.74 28.22
N GLY A 58 0.52 -16.94 27.84
CA GLY A 58 1.06 -18.24 27.44
C GLY A 58 0.63 -18.74 26.05
N LYS A 59 -0.18 -17.97 25.32
CA LYS A 59 -0.56 -18.28 23.93
C LYS A 59 0.48 -17.71 22.97
N GLU A 60 1.00 -18.54 22.08
CA GLU A 60 1.81 -18.12 20.92
C GLU A 60 0.89 -17.61 19.80
N PHE A 61 1.27 -16.47 19.23
CA PHE A 61 0.54 -15.80 18.15
C PHE A 61 1.20 -16.02 16.80
N VAL A 62 2.52 -16.27 16.73
CA VAL A 62 3.28 -16.37 15.48
C VAL A 62 3.50 -17.84 15.11
N TYR A 63 3.31 -18.17 13.84
CA TYR A 63 3.71 -19.47 13.30
C TYR A 63 5.07 -19.35 12.60
N SER A 64 6.17 -19.58 13.32
CA SER A 64 7.54 -19.28 12.82
C SER A 64 8.33 -20.53 12.39
N LYS A 65 7.71 -21.49 11.71
CA LYS A 65 8.39 -22.75 11.36
C LYS A 65 9.42 -22.57 10.25
N TYR A 66 9.05 -21.94 9.13
CA TYR A 66 9.93 -21.68 8.00
C TYR A 66 10.36 -20.21 7.96
N HIS A 67 11.49 -19.92 7.33
CA HIS A 67 11.84 -18.54 6.98
C HIS A 67 10.75 -17.98 6.07
N GLY A 68 10.31 -16.76 6.34
CA GLY A 68 9.20 -16.13 5.62
C GLY A 68 7.87 -16.13 6.38
N GLU A 69 7.75 -16.92 7.44
CA GLU A 69 6.52 -17.09 8.23
C GLU A 69 6.55 -16.30 9.57
N GLN A 70 7.23 -15.16 9.59
CA GLN A 70 7.39 -14.34 10.80
C GLN A 70 6.42 -13.15 10.79
N ILE A 71 6.40 -12.35 11.87
CA ILE A 71 5.99 -10.94 11.70
C ILE A 71 7.20 -10.18 11.16
N GLN A 72 7.10 -9.76 9.90
CA GLN A 72 8.26 -9.29 9.14
C GLN A 72 7.91 -8.31 8.03
N TYR A 73 8.94 -7.71 7.45
CA TYR A 73 8.84 -6.88 6.26
C TYR A 73 9.27 -7.66 5.01
N ALA A 74 8.53 -7.51 3.93
CA ALA A 74 8.87 -8.05 2.62
C ALA A 74 8.31 -7.14 1.53
N TRP A 75 8.99 -7.02 0.39
CA TRP A 75 8.51 -6.14 -0.68
C TRP A 75 8.91 -6.64 -2.06
N SER A 76 8.06 -6.43 -3.05
CA SER A 76 8.34 -6.72 -4.45
C SER A 76 8.65 -5.44 -5.23
N LEU A 77 9.53 -5.55 -6.20
CA LEU A 77 9.96 -4.44 -7.05
C LEU A 77 9.57 -4.68 -8.50
N ASP A 78 9.36 -3.58 -9.24
CA ASP A 78 9.27 -3.57 -10.69
C ASP A 78 8.17 -4.47 -11.29
N ASN A 79 7.07 -4.71 -10.57
CA ASN A 79 6.01 -5.66 -10.91
C ASN A 79 6.52 -7.11 -11.08
N GLN A 80 7.58 -7.53 -10.37
CA GLN A 80 8.21 -8.85 -10.56
C GLN A 80 7.86 -9.90 -9.49
N GLY A 81 6.95 -9.57 -8.57
CA GLY A 81 6.50 -10.50 -7.53
C GLY A 81 7.67 -11.11 -6.75
N GLU A 82 7.60 -12.40 -6.44
CA GLU A 82 8.64 -13.13 -5.71
C GLU A 82 10.00 -13.20 -6.43
N CYS A 83 10.04 -12.99 -7.75
CA CYS A 83 11.28 -13.01 -8.52
C CYS A 83 12.17 -11.79 -8.26
N ASN A 84 11.64 -10.74 -7.62
CA ASN A 84 12.37 -9.55 -7.18
C ASN A 84 11.85 -9.09 -5.81
N ASN A 85 11.99 -9.95 -4.80
CA ASN A 85 11.33 -9.76 -3.51
C ASN A 85 12.30 -9.87 -2.33
N PRO A 86 12.87 -8.75 -1.83
CA PRO A 86 13.59 -8.79 -0.57
C PRO A 86 12.68 -9.07 0.63
N THR A 87 13.14 -9.94 1.53
CA THR A 87 12.38 -10.51 2.65
C THR A 87 13.23 -10.51 3.92
N GLU A 88 12.74 -9.89 4.99
CA GLU A 88 13.52 -9.66 6.22
C GLU A 88 14.04 -10.95 6.85
N ALA A 89 13.20 -11.97 7.00
CA ALA A 89 13.55 -13.21 7.70
C ALA A 89 14.62 -14.04 6.98
N GLY A 90 14.72 -13.95 5.65
CA GLY A 90 15.59 -14.79 4.84
C GLY A 90 14.94 -15.20 3.52
N SER A 91 15.62 -16.10 2.81
CA SER A 91 15.22 -16.64 1.51
C SER A 91 14.42 -17.93 1.68
N ALA A 92 13.70 -18.34 0.63
CA ALA A 92 12.99 -19.60 0.58
C ALA A 92 13.90 -20.82 0.81
N THR A 93 15.18 -20.70 0.43
CA THR A 93 16.16 -21.80 0.59
C THR A 93 16.67 -21.96 2.01
N ASP A 94 16.43 -20.96 2.88
CA ASP A 94 16.80 -21.07 4.30
C ASP A 94 15.86 -22.05 5.03
N ASP A 95 14.63 -22.25 4.52
CA ASP A 95 13.67 -23.27 4.97
C ASP A 95 13.50 -23.28 6.52
N THR A 96 13.83 -24.38 7.18
CA THR A 96 13.81 -24.53 8.64
C THR A 96 15.18 -24.27 9.29
N GLY A 97 16.17 -23.89 8.48
CA GLY A 97 17.56 -23.71 8.87
C GLY A 97 17.76 -22.65 9.96
N HIS A 98 18.88 -22.76 10.66
CA HIS A 98 19.25 -21.91 11.79
C HIS A 98 19.98 -20.61 11.40
N ILE A 99 20.23 -20.39 10.11
CA ILE A 99 20.97 -19.25 9.59
C ILE A 99 20.09 -18.58 8.53
N SER A 100 19.97 -17.27 8.62
CA SER A 100 19.32 -16.46 7.58
C SER A 100 20.32 -16.09 6.49
N SER A 101 19.85 -16.11 5.26
CA SER A 101 20.51 -15.43 4.15
C SER A 101 20.41 -13.91 4.25
N SER A 102 19.40 -13.36 4.95
CA SER A 102 19.37 -11.95 5.33
C SER A 102 20.42 -11.66 6.40
N ILE A 103 20.97 -10.44 6.37
CA ILE A 103 22.05 -10.05 7.28
C ILE A 103 21.53 -9.09 8.33
N LEU A 104 21.57 -9.48 9.60
CA LEU A 104 21.38 -8.56 10.72
C LEU A 104 22.68 -7.80 10.99
N GLN A 105 22.63 -6.48 10.81
CA GLN A 105 23.78 -5.59 11.05
C GLN A 105 23.80 -5.08 12.48
N GLU A 106 22.64 -4.78 13.06
CA GLU A 106 22.52 -4.23 14.40
C GLU A 106 21.26 -4.77 15.08
N LEU A 107 21.39 -5.05 16.38
CA LEU A 107 20.26 -5.24 17.28
C LEU A 107 20.56 -4.57 18.61
N THR A 108 19.63 -3.73 19.07
CA THR A 108 19.74 -3.01 20.34
C THR A 108 18.43 -3.13 21.11
N ILE A 109 18.50 -3.46 22.40
CA ILE A 109 17.37 -3.34 23.34
C ILE A 109 17.46 -1.98 24.03
N ASN A 110 16.64 -1.03 23.57
CA ASN A 110 16.67 0.34 24.09
C ASN A 110 15.98 0.45 25.46
N ALA A 111 14.98 -0.40 25.70
CA ALA A 111 14.24 -0.48 26.95
C ALA A 111 13.65 -1.89 27.10
N THR A 112 13.11 -2.23 28.28
CA THR A 112 12.51 -3.55 28.53
C THR A 112 11.41 -3.92 27.54
N ASN A 113 10.74 -2.91 26.98
CA ASN A 113 9.62 -3.04 26.04
C ASN A 113 9.96 -2.57 24.62
N GLN A 114 11.23 -2.29 24.30
CA GLN A 114 11.60 -1.74 22.99
C GLN A 114 12.90 -2.36 22.45
N LEU A 115 12.84 -2.82 21.20
CA LEU A 115 14.00 -3.25 20.42
C LEU A 115 14.13 -2.41 19.16
N PHE A 116 15.37 -2.32 18.67
CA PHE A 116 15.77 -1.71 17.42
C PHE A 116 16.62 -2.70 16.63
N THR A 117 16.40 -2.79 15.32
CA THR A 117 17.21 -3.62 14.40
C THR A 117 17.59 -2.86 13.14
N VAL A 118 18.74 -3.22 12.58
CA VAL A 118 19.14 -2.86 11.20
C VAL A 118 19.49 -4.14 10.46
N SER A 119 18.84 -4.40 9.33
CA SER A 119 19.09 -5.58 8.50
C SER A 119 19.22 -5.26 7.02
N LEU A 120 19.88 -6.17 6.29
CA LEU A 120 19.91 -6.24 4.83
C LEU A 120 19.10 -7.48 4.40
N PRO A 121 17.86 -7.29 3.93
CA PRO A 121 17.02 -8.41 3.52
C PRO A 121 17.59 -9.16 2.30
N ALA A 122 17.52 -10.48 2.34
CA ALA A 122 17.79 -11.34 1.20
C ALA A 122 16.61 -11.38 0.24
N PHE A 123 16.88 -11.64 -1.03
CA PHE A 123 15.82 -11.96 -1.98
C PHE A 123 15.20 -13.31 -1.63
N TRP A 124 13.87 -13.38 -1.66
CA TRP A 124 13.10 -14.60 -1.38
C TRP A 124 13.55 -15.76 -2.26
N LEU A 125 13.67 -15.51 -3.56
CA LEU A 125 14.31 -16.43 -4.50
C LEU A 125 15.78 -16.03 -4.69
N PRO A 126 16.76 -16.90 -4.39
CA PRO A 126 18.17 -16.59 -4.63
C PRO A 126 18.49 -16.53 -6.13
N PRO A 127 19.69 -16.05 -6.52
CA PRO A 127 20.09 -15.99 -7.92
C PRO A 127 19.97 -17.35 -8.61
N ASP A 128 19.51 -17.32 -9.86
CA ASP A 128 19.29 -18.49 -10.71
C ASP A 128 18.20 -19.47 -10.23
N TYR A 129 17.49 -19.18 -9.13
CA TYR A 129 16.42 -20.04 -8.65
C TYR A 129 15.21 -20.00 -9.60
N PRO A 130 14.53 -21.13 -9.87
CA PRO A 130 13.37 -21.16 -10.76
C PRO A 130 12.26 -20.21 -10.29
N ALA A 131 11.57 -19.60 -11.26
CA ALA A 131 10.45 -18.72 -10.98
C ALA A 131 9.33 -19.49 -10.23
N SER A 132 8.81 -18.90 -9.16
CA SER A 132 7.66 -19.43 -8.44
C SER A 132 6.34 -19.06 -9.12
N VAL A 133 5.23 -19.60 -8.62
CA VAL A 133 3.87 -19.24 -9.07
C VAL A 133 3.52 -17.77 -8.80
N PHE A 134 4.27 -17.10 -7.93
CA PHE A 134 4.10 -15.69 -7.59
C PHE A 134 5.01 -14.75 -8.41
N CYS A 135 5.78 -15.30 -9.36
CA CYS A 135 6.46 -14.51 -10.37
C CYS A 135 5.55 -14.23 -11.57
N PRO A 136 5.67 -13.07 -12.23
CA PRO A 136 4.93 -12.80 -13.46
C PRO A 136 5.23 -13.79 -14.57
N SER A 137 4.24 -14.01 -15.43
CA SER A 137 4.39 -14.79 -16.65
C SER A 137 5.51 -14.24 -17.55
N GLY A 138 6.41 -15.11 -17.98
CA GLY A 138 7.53 -14.77 -18.87
C GLY A 138 8.89 -14.75 -18.19
N LEU A 139 8.95 -14.79 -16.85
CA LEU A 139 10.19 -15.05 -16.11
C LEU A 139 10.36 -16.55 -15.89
N SER A 140 11.54 -17.08 -16.21
CA SER A 140 11.88 -18.49 -15.93
C SER A 140 12.63 -18.68 -14.62
N LYS A 141 13.17 -17.60 -14.05
CA LYS A 141 13.99 -17.59 -12.83
C LYS A 141 13.97 -16.22 -12.16
N ALA A 142 14.46 -16.16 -10.91
CA ALA A 142 14.66 -14.93 -10.16
C ALA A 142 15.57 -13.94 -10.92
N VAL A 143 15.34 -12.63 -10.75
CA VAL A 143 16.05 -11.58 -11.51
C VAL A 143 17.29 -11.05 -10.82
N ASN A 144 17.40 -11.27 -9.51
CA ASN A 144 18.51 -10.85 -8.69
C ASN A 144 19.78 -11.62 -9.06
N THR A 145 20.91 -10.93 -8.98
CA THR A 145 22.25 -11.48 -9.21
C THR A 145 23.03 -11.73 -7.92
N THR A 146 22.48 -11.29 -6.79
CA THR A 146 23.00 -11.52 -5.44
C THR A 146 21.92 -12.13 -4.56
N VAL A 147 22.33 -12.84 -3.50
CA VAL A 147 21.40 -13.37 -2.49
C VAL A 147 20.85 -12.25 -1.62
N VAL A 148 21.71 -11.32 -1.20
CA VAL A 148 21.34 -10.19 -0.33
C VAL A 148 21.04 -8.96 -1.19
N SER A 149 19.96 -8.25 -0.86
CA SER A 149 19.66 -6.96 -1.50
C SER A 149 20.60 -5.88 -0.98
N ASN A 150 20.77 -4.81 -1.75
CA ASN A 150 21.47 -3.60 -1.30
C ASN A 150 20.55 -2.65 -0.52
N HIS A 151 19.38 -3.12 -0.07
CA HIS A 151 18.43 -2.34 0.71
C HIS A 151 18.77 -2.43 2.19
N THR A 152 18.42 -1.39 2.93
CA THR A 152 18.54 -1.39 4.40
C THR A 152 17.16 -1.24 5.01
N LEU A 153 16.81 -2.13 5.94
CA LEU A 153 15.64 -2.03 6.80
C LEU A 153 16.11 -1.65 8.21
N LYS A 154 15.66 -0.51 8.72
CA LYS A 154 15.74 -0.17 10.14
C LYS A 154 14.35 -0.31 10.75
N LYS A 155 14.26 -0.93 11.91
CA LYS A 155 12.97 -1.18 12.57
C LYS A 155 13.07 -0.95 14.07
N THR A 156 12.10 -0.23 14.63
CA THR A 156 11.87 -0.13 16.06
C THR A 156 10.54 -0.79 16.40
N VAL A 157 10.55 -1.71 17.35
CA VAL A 157 9.34 -2.39 17.86
C VAL A 157 9.17 -2.03 19.33
N THR A 158 8.01 -1.48 19.70
CA THR A 158 7.73 -1.03 21.07
C THR A 158 6.42 -1.61 21.58
N ILE A 159 6.45 -2.34 22.70
CA ILE A 159 5.24 -2.81 23.40
C ILE A 159 4.71 -1.70 24.31
N GLY A 160 3.42 -1.39 24.21
CA GLY A 160 2.78 -0.36 25.02
C GLY A 160 2.91 1.04 24.42
N SER A 161 2.38 1.25 23.22
CA SER A 161 2.38 2.56 22.56
C SER A 161 1.03 3.28 22.67
N GLN A 162 1.02 4.59 22.41
CA GLN A 162 -0.19 5.43 22.41
C GLN A 162 -1.00 5.32 23.71
N ASN A 163 -0.35 5.15 24.86
CA ASN A 163 -0.98 4.89 26.16
C ASN A 163 -1.91 3.66 26.17
N LEU A 164 -1.62 2.66 25.35
CA LEU A 164 -2.35 1.39 25.25
C LEU A 164 -1.34 0.26 25.43
N ASN A 165 -1.33 -0.36 26.61
CA ASN A 165 -0.34 -1.39 26.97
C ASN A 165 -0.38 -2.64 26.06
N ASN A 166 -1.52 -2.87 25.40
CA ASN A 166 -1.71 -3.99 24.49
C ASN A 166 -1.48 -3.67 23.01
N VAL A 167 -0.93 -2.49 22.74
CA VAL A 167 -0.55 -2.06 21.39
C VAL A 167 0.96 -2.14 21.24
N ILE A 168 1.39 -2.81 20.17
CA ILE A 168 2.77 -2.90 19.74
C ILE A 168 2.94 -1.97 18.55
N GLU A 169 3.83 -0.99 18.67
CA GLU A 169 4.19 -0.07 17.59
C GLU A 169 5.36 -0.62 16.79
N PHE A 170 5.20 -0.63 15.46
CA PHE A 170 6.22 -0.91 14.48
C PHE A 170 6.52 0.37 13.71
N ARG A 171 7.70 0.94 13.93
CA ARG A 171 8.27 1.99 13.08
C ARG A 171 9.36 1.40 12.21
N SER A 172 9.36 1.74 10.94
CA SER A 172 10.40 1.29 10.02
C SER A 172 10.85 2.38 9.08
N GLU A 173 12.11 2.30 8.71
CA GLU A 173 12.78 3.10 7.68
C GLU A 173 13.41 2.13 6.69
N ILE A 174 13.07 2.26 5.40
CA ILE A 174 13.59 1.40 4.34
C ILE A 174 14.28 2.25 3.30
N VAL A 175 15.56 1.97 3.09
CA VAL A 175 16.38 2.64 2.07
C VAL A 175 16.42 1.75 0.84
N VAL A 176 15.83 2.24 -0.26
CA VAL A 176 15.89 1.61 -1.58
C VAL A 176 16.81 2.47 -2.44
N PRO A 177 18.04 2.04 -2.75
CA PRO A 177 19.04 2.89 -3.40
C PRO A 177 18.92 2.92 -4.93
N GLN A 178 18.14 2.04 -5.55
CA GLN A 178 17.86 2.06 -7.00
C GLN A 178 16.49 2.65 -7.33
N SER A 179 16.37 3.16 -8.55
CA SER A 179 15.08 3.53 -9.12
C SER A 179 14.29 2.27 -9.47
N THR A 180 13.02 2.24 -9.11
CA THR A 180 12.10 1.14 -9.45
C THR A 180 10.84 1.68 -10.13
N LYS A 181 10.23 0.87 -10.99
CA LYS A 181 8.96 1.14 -11.66
C LYS A 181 7.77 1.00 -10.70
N GLU A 182 7.93 0.16 -9.69
CA GLU A 182 6.93 -0.09 -8.67
C GLU A 182 7.63 -0.58 -7.39
N PHE A 183 7.04 -0.25 -6.24
CA PHE A 183 7.43 -0.77 -4.94
C PHE A 183 6.17 -1.15 -4.15
N ILE A 184 5.89 -2.46 -4.06
CA ILE A 184 4.80 -2.99 -3.24
C ILE A 184 5.43 -3.61 -2.00
N ILE A 185 5.00 -3.19 -0.81
CA ILE A 185 5.60 -3.64 0.45
C ILE A 185 4.55 -4.09 1.45
N GLU A 186 4.80 -5.22 2.11
CA GLU A 186 4.17 -5.65 3.35
C GLU A 186 4.90 -5.02 4.55
N ALA A 187 4.23 -4.11 5.29
CA ALA A 187 4.86 -3.28 6.33
C ALA A 187 4.06 -3.22 7.66
N PRO A 188 3.99 -4.31 8.44
CA PRO A 188 4.53 -5.65 8.16
C PRO A 188 3.46 -6.62 7.63
N THR A 189 3.87 -7.85 7.37
CA THR A 189 3.00 -9.03 7.36
C THR A 189 3.08 -9.78 8.69
N GLY A 190 2.04 -10.56 9.03
CA GLY A 190 2.04 -11.47 10.17
C GLY A 190 1.47 -12.84 9.83
N TYR A 191 2.26 -13.88 10.09
CA TYR A 191 1.85 -15.29 10.00
C TYR A 191 1.51 -15.81 11.38
N HIS A 192 0.33 -16.40 11.51
CA HIS A 192 -0.28 -16.74 12.78
C HIS A 192 -0.62 -18.21 12.89
N THR A 193 -0.65 -18.73 14.10
CA THR A 193 -1.02 -20.14 14.33
C THR A 193 -2.45 -20.41 13.84
N VAL A 194 -2.69 -21.60 13.28
CA VAL A 194 -3.95 -21.95 12.58
C VAL A 194 -5.24 -21.76 13.39
N ASP A 195 -5.16 -21.73 14.72
CA ASP A 195 -6.32 -21.53 15.58
C ASP A 195 -6.87 -20.10 15.55
N PHE A 196 -6.12 -19.13 15.03
CA PHE A 196 -6.62 -17.81 14.63
C PHE A 196 -7.44 -17.92 13.33
N SER A 197 -8.62 -18.54 13.43
CA SER A 197 -9.43 -18.99 12.30
C SER A 197 -10.68 -18.14 12.03
N ASN A 198 -10.96 -17.14 12.86
CA ASN A 198 -11.96 -16.13 12.58
C ASN A 198 -11.32 -14.88 11.98
N TYR A 199 -11.84 -14.44 10.83
CA TYR A 199 -11.35 -13.32 10.04
C TYR A 199 -12.33 -12.16 10.11
N TRP A 200 -11.84 -10.97 10.44
CA TRP A 200 -12.69 -9.80 10.63
C TRP A 200 -12.11 -8.59 9.94
N THR A 201 -12.99 -7.77 9.35
CA THR A 201 -12.70 -6.38 9.02
C THR A 201 -13.35 -5.47 10.05
N TYR A 202 -12.68 -4.40 10.43
CA TYR A 202 -13.16 -3.47 11.43
C TYR A 202 -13.20 -2.04 10.88
N HIS A 203 -14.36 -1.40 10.94
CA HIS A 203 -14.53 -0.01 10.58
C HIS A 203 -14.54 0.86 11.86
N PRO A 204 -13.41 1.45 12.28
CA PRO A 204 -13.32 2.12 13.59
C PRO A 204 -14.14 3.41 13.71
N GLN A 205 -14.48 4.07 12.59
CA GLN A 205 -15.34 5.26 12.63
C GLN A 205 -16.81 4.93 12.96
N THR A 206 -17.38 3.91 12.32
CA THR A 206 -18.76 3.45 12.54
C THR A 206 -18.85 2.39 13.64
N ASN A 207 -17.70 1.95 14.16
CA ASN A 207 -17.58 0.87 15.14
C ASN A 207 -18.16 -0.48 14.63
N THR A 208 -18.17 -0.68 13.31
CA THR A 208 -18.75 -1.85 12.66
C THR A 208 -17.71 -2.96 12.52
N LEU A 209 -18.07 -4.17 12.98
CA LEU A 209 -17.30 -5.39 12.74
C LEU A 209 -18.02 -6.25 11.73
N THR A 210 -17.28 -6.76 10.74
CA THR A 210 -17.79 -7.70 9.76
C THR A 210 -16.96 -8.97 9.83
N ASN A 211 -17.62 -10.10 10.10
CA ASN A 211 -16.99 -11.41 9.98
C ASN A 211 -16.89 -11.73 8.48
N VAL A 212 -15.67 -11.94 8.00
CA VAL A 212 -15.39 -12.25 6.59
C VAL A 212 -14.88 -13.66 6.40
N THR A 213 -14.90 -14.52 7.42
CA THR A 213 -14.37 -15.90 7.36
C THR A 213 -14.94 -16.70 6.19
N SER A 214 -16.25 -16.61 5.97
CA SER A 214 -16.93 -17.30 4.84
C SER A 214 -16.81 -16.55 3.50
N LEU A 215 -16.29 -15.32 3.51
CA LEU A 215 -16.14 -14.46 2.33
C LEU A 215 -14.74 -14.51 1.73
N LEU A 216 -13.79 -15.18 2.39
CA LEU A 216 -12.49 -15.49 1.80
C LEU A 216 -12.69 -16.29 0.50
N LYS A 217 -12.15 -15.78 -0.61
CA LYS A 217 -12.29 -16.36 -1.95
C LYS A 217 -11.06 -17.18 -2.28
N ASN A 218 -11.24 -18.33 -2.94
CA ASN A 218 -10.12 -19.11 -3.47
C ASN A 218 -9.35 -18.29 -4.51
N ASP A 219 -8.03 -18.34 -4.44
CA ASP A 219 -7.19 -17.86 -5.53
C ASP A 219 -7.30 -18.85 -6.71
N PRO A 220 -7.63 -18.39 -7.93
CA PRO A 220 -7.79 -19.27 -9.08
C PRO A 220 -6.47 -19.87 -9.58
N ASN A 221 -5.33 -19.24 -9.25
CA ASN A 221 -4.00 -19.63 -9.71
C ASN A 221 -3.22 -20.42 -8.67
N ILE A 222 -3.58 -20.29 -7.39
CA ILE A 222 -2.87 -20.92 -6.27
C ILE A 222 -3.83 -21.82 -5.50
N PRO A 223 -3.74 -23.15 -5.68
CA PRO A 223 -4.52 -24.10 -4.91
C PRO A 223 -4.35 -23.86 -3.40
N ASP A 224 -5.42 -24.05 -2.65
CA ASP A 224 -5.44 -23.97 -1.18
C ASP A 224 -5.16 -22.58 -0.56
N LEU A 225 -4.99 -21.55 -1.38
CA LEU A 225 -4.96 -20.15 -0.94
C LEU A 225 -6.36 -19.55 -1.02
N ARG A 226 -6.81 -18.95 0.08
CA ARG A 226 -7.99 -18.09 0.09
C ARG A 226 -7.64 -16.71 0.63
N PHE A 227 -8.20 -15.66 0.05
CA PHE A 227 -7.91 -14.31 0.50
C PHE A 227 -9.12 -13.38 0.48
N TYR A 228 -9.02 -12.31 1.27
CA TYR A 228 -10.00 -11.22 1.33
C TYR A 228 -9.26 -9.87 1.41
N PRO A 229 -9.23 -9.08 0.32
CA PRO A 229 -8.67 -7.74 0.32
C PRO A 229 -9.64 -6.71 0.90
N THR A 230 -9.13 -5.72 1.63
CA THR A 230 -9.94 -4.63 2.20
C THR A 230 -9.11 -3.38 2.46
N ASN A 231 -9.75 -2.22 2.58
CA ASN A 231 -9.10 -0.98 3.05
C ASN A 231 -9.30 -0.74 4.55
N LEU A 232 -10.08 -1.61 5.20
CA LEU A 232 -10.36 -1.53 6.63
C LEU A 232 -9.31 -2.30 7.44
N PRO A 233 -8.97 -1.84 8.65
CA PRO A 233 -8.19 -2.61 9.62
C PRO A 233 -8.73 -4.02 9.79
N VAL A 234 -7.84 -5.00 9.92
CA VAL A 234 -8.21 -6.41 10.01
C VAL A 234 -7.86 -7.01 11.36
N ILE A 235 -8.63 -8.01 11.78
CA ILE A 235 -8.43 -8.75 13.03
C ILE A 235 -8.53 -10.25 12.72
N LEU A 236 -7.57 -11.02 13.22
CA LEU A 236 -7.68 -12.46 13.36
C LEU A 236 -7.98 -12.82 14.81
N SER A 237 -8.86 -13.78 15.05
CA SER A 237 -9.14 -14.27 16.41
C SER A 237 -9.30 -15.78 16.48
N THR A 238 -9.09 -16.33 17.67
CA THR A 238 -9.55 -17.67 18.00
C THR A 238 -11.07 -17.75 17.97
N VAL A 239 -11.60 -18.99 17.85
CA VAL A 239 -13.05 -19.24 17.76
C VAL A 239 -13.80 -18.70 18.98
N ASP A 240 -13.20 -18.84 20.17
CA ASP A 240 -13.74 -18.36 21.45
C ASP A 240 -13.55 -16.85 21.68
N GLY A 241 -12.75 -16.17 20.83
CA GLY A 241 -12.42 -14.75 20.98
C GLY A 241 -11.50 -14.42 22.16
N ASN A 242 -10.93 -15.42 22.85
CA ASN A 242 -10.03 -15.20 23.98
C ASN A 242 -8.67 -14.63 23.54
N TYR A 243 -8.27 -14.91 22.30
CA TYR A 243 -7.05 -14.39 21.70
C TYR A 243 -7.36 -13.79 20.33
N ALA A 244 -6.87 -12.59 20.10
CA ALA A 244 -7.00 -11.87 18.85
C ALA A 244 -5.76 -11.02 18.61
N ILE A 245 -5.46 -10.82 17.33
CA ILE A 245 -4.47 -9.87 16.85
C ILE A 245 -5.08 -9.03 15.75
N GLY A 246 -5.01 -7.71 15.91
CA GLY A 246 -5.47 -6.76 14.91
C GLY A 246 -4.33 -5.88 14.42
N VAL A 247 -4.37 -5.48 13.16
CA VAL A 247 -3.41 -4.54 12.57
C VAL A 247 -4.10 -3.23 12.20
N TYR A 248 -3.42 -2.12 12.48
CA TYR A 248 -3.86 -0.78 12.14
C TYR A 248 -2.69 0.09 11.73
N ALA A 249 -2.75 0.66 10.53
CA ALA A 249 -1.83 1.69 10.09
C ALA A 249 -2.58 3.03 9.96
N PRO A 250 -2.14 4.08 10.67
CA PRO A 250 -2.71 5.42 10.55
C PRO A 250 -2.20 6.14 9.30
N ASP A 251 -2.80 7.29 8.98
CA ASP A 251 -2.25 8.23 7.99
C ASP A 251 -1.69 9.45 8.72
N ILE A 252 -0.36 9.52 8.83
CA ILE A 252 0.39 10.54 9.59
C ILE A 252 1.52 11.11 8.73
N ASP A 253 1.70 12.42 8.80
CA ASP A 253 2.80 13.12 8.14
C ASP A 253 4.17 12.53 8.51
N GLY A 254 5.06 12.47 7.52
CA GLY A 254 6.39 11.87 7.66
C GLY A 254 6.43 10.34 7.51
N PHE A 255 5.27 9.70 7.44
CA PHE A 255 5.11 8.29 7.09
C PHE A 255 4.47 8.16 5.71
N ASN A 256 4.75 7.06 5.00
CA ASN A 256 4.02 6.76 3.78
C ASN A 256 2.56 6.49 4.16
N SER A 257 1.69 7.34 3.65
CA SER A 257 0.24 7.33 3.85
C SER A 257 -0.46 7.37 2.47
N GLY A 258 -1.58 6.67 2.33
CA GLY A 258 -2.25 6.47 1.03
C GLY A 258 -1.77 5.23 0.26
N SER A 259 -2.63 4.68 -0.60
CA SER A 259 -2.44 3.39 -1.31
C SER A 259 -2.17 2.18 -0.40
N ARG A 260 -2.60 2.28 0.87
CA ARG A 260 -2.59 1.18 1.84
C ARG A 260 -3.74 0.22 1.57
N GLN A 261 -3.47 -1.07 1.63
CA GLN A 261 -4.48 -2.13 1.64
C GLN A 261 -4.17 -3.12 2.76
N TYR A 262 -5.20 -3.80 3.26
CA TYR A 262 -5.05 -4.95 4.15
C TYR A 262 -5.54 -6.19 3.43
N GLN A 263 -4.92 -7.33 3.70
CA GLN A 263 -5.39 -8.60 3.17
C GLN A 263 -5.40 -9.63 4.29
N LEU A 264 -6.42 -10.47 4.25
CA LEU A 264 -6.58 -11.62 5.13
C LEU A 264 -6.42 -12.87 4.27
N PHE A 265 -5.60 -13.82 4.72
CA PHE A 265 -5.33 -15.07 4.00
C PHE A 265 -5.57 -16.28 4.89
N GLY A 266 -6.32 -17.23 4.32
CA GLY A 266 -6.49 -18.56 4.88
C GLY A 266 -5.86 -19.61 3.97
N PHE A 267 -5.14 -20.55 4.57
CA PHE A 267 -4.43 -21.60 3.85
C PHE A 267 -4.96 -22.98 4.29
N ALA A 268 -4.81 -24.01 3.45
CA ALA A 268 -4.83 -25.41 3.90
C ALA A 268 -3.47 -25.82 4.54
N LEU A 269 -2.86 -24.89 5.27
CA LEU A 269 -1.56 -25.01 5.95
C LEU A 269 -1.74 -24.70 7.44
N PRO A 270 -0.78 -25.04 8.31
CA PRO A 270 -0.91 -24.84 9.76
C PRO A 270 -0.76 -23.37 10.21
N PHE A 271 -1.10 -22.42 9.34
CA PHE A 271 -1.07 -21.00 9.63
C PHE A 271 -2.16 -20.21 8.90
N THR A 272 -2.41 -19.02 9.42
CA THR A 272 -3.21 -17.97 8.79
C THR A 272 -2.33 -16.73 8.63
N LYS A 273 -2.72 -15.77 7.80
CA LYS A 273 -1.92 -14.55 7.58
C LYS A 273 -2.81 -13.33 7.47
N TRP A 274 -2.33 -12.20 7.97
CA TRP A 274 -2.75 -10.90 7.47
C TRP A 274 -1.51 -10.13 7.01
N ASN A 275 -1.70 -9.17 6.10
CA ASN A 275 -0.69 -8.18 5.80
C ASN A 275 -1.31 -6.77 5.77
N VAL A 276 -0.44 -5.77 5.91
CA VAL A 276 -0.73 -4.40 5.49
C VAL A 276 0.23 -4.07 4.35
N THR A 277 -0.32 -3.83 3.17
CA THR A 277 0.45 -3.52 1.97
C THR A 277 0.39 -2.02 1.65
N TYR A 278 1.45 -1.52 1.02
CA TYR A 278 1.48 -0.18 0.42
C TYR A 278 1.92 -0.32 -1.04
N HIS A 279 1.14 0.26 -1.96
CA HIS A 279 1.41 0.25 -3.39
C HIS A 279 1.98 1.61 -3.81
N LEU A 280 3.29 1.66 -4.04
CA LEU A 280 4.02 2.90 -4.28
C LEU A 280 4.48 2.98 -5.75
N GLY A 281 4.20 4.12 -6.39
CA GLY A 281 4.40 4.36 -7.83
C GLY A 281 5.87 4.46 -8.28
N PRO A 282 6.11 4.67 -9.59
CA PRO A 282 7.46 4.68 -10.17
C PRO A 282 8.31 5.85 -9.66
N ASN A 283 9.61 5.58 -9.51
CA ASN A 283 10.65 6.39 -8.85
C ASN A 283 10.50 6.33 -7.32
N ILE A 284 11.52 6.05 -6.52
CA ILE A 284 12.66 6.94 -6.22
C ILE A 284 13.75 6.11 -5.48
N PRO A 285 15.06 6.32 -5.76
CA PRO A 285 16.10 6.12 -4.75
C PRO A 285 15.80 6.96 -3.51
N LYS A 286 15.15 6.40 -2.49
CA LYS A 286 14.75 7.15 -1.30
C LYS A 286 14.61 6.30 -0.06
N THR A 287 14.39 7.01 1.03
CA THR A 287 13.99 6.46 2.32
C THR A 287 12.47 6.45 2.42
N TYR A 288 11.90 5.30 2.76
CA TYR A 288 10.48 5.08 2.98
C TYR A 288 10.23 4.81 4.47
N ASN A 289 9.33 5.55 5.09
CA ASN A 289 8.95 5.35 6.48
C ASN A 289 7.57 4.70 6.58
N PHE A 290 7.41 3.71 7.45
CA PHE A 290 6.11 3.11 7.75
C PHE A 290 5.86 3.06 9.25
N LEU A 291 4.61 3.29 9.64
CA LEU A 291 4.11 3.19 11.00
C LEU A 291 2.89 2.27 11.00
N THR A 292 2.98 1.20 11.77
CA THR A 292 1.89 0.24 11.94
C THR A 292 1.77 -0.15 13.40
N TYR A 293 0.55 -0.40 13.85
CA TYR A 293 0.24 -0.88 15.18
C TYR A 293 -0.37 -2.27 15.13
N LEU A 294 0.08 -3.15 16.02
CA LEU A 294 -0.54 -4.43 16.29
C LEU A 294 -1.23 -4.35 17.65
N ALA A 295 -2.51 -4.67 17.72
CA ALA A 295 -3.26 -4.79 18.97
C ALA A 295 -3.40 -6.26 19.35
N ILE A 296 -3.05 -6.61 20.58
CA ILE A 296 -3.08 -7.97 21.13
C ILE A 296 -4.09 -8.04 22.29
N GLY A 297 -4.74 -9.17 22.50
CA GLY A 297 -5.62 -9.38 23.64
C GLY A 297 -6.77 -10.32 23.33
N SER A 298 -7.85 -10.25 24.09
CA SER A 298 -9.14 -10.79 23.66
C SER A 298 -9.71 -9.98 22.48
N PHE A 299 -10.65 -10.56 21.75
CA PHE A 299 -11.31 -9.91 20.62
C PHE A 299 -11.87 -8.51 20.97
N THR A 300 -12.52 -8.40 22.14
CA THR A 300 -13.04 -7.12 22.65
C THR A 300 -11.92 -6.12 22.97
N GLN A 301 -10.82 -6.58 23.57
CA GLN A 301 -9.67 -5.72 23.89
C GLN A 301 -8.98 -5.20 22.62
N VAL A 302 -8.82 -6.06 21.61
CA VAL A 302 -8.26 -5.68 20.31
C VAL A 302 -9.16 -4.65 19.62
N LYS A 303 -10.47 -4.91 19.51
CA LYS A 303 -11.42 -3.95 18.94
C LYS A 303 -11.32 -2.58 19.63
N THR A 304 -11.28 -2.58 20.96
CA THR A 304 -11.17 -1.35 21.78
C THR A 304 -9.89 -0.59 21.49
N ALA A 305 -8.76 -1.30 21.39
CA ALA A 305 -7.47 -0.71 21.05
C ALA A 305 -7.47 -0.10 19.64
N LEU A 306 -8.02 -0.80 18.64
CA LEU A 306 -8.11 -0.27 17.27
C LEU A 306 -8.99 0.99 17.19
N SER A 307 -10.11 1.03 17.94
CA SER A 307 -10.92 2.26 18.06
C SER A 307 -10.10 3.41 18.66
N ALA A 308 -9.39 3.15 19.75
CA ALA A 308 -8.61 4.17 20.43
C ALA A 308 -7.46 4.69 19.56
N LEU A 309 -6.81 3.82 18.79
CA LEU A 309 -5.79 4.20 17.83
C LEU A 309 -6.36 5.10 16.74
N TYR A 310 -7.50 4.73 16.14
CA TYR A 310 -8.17 5.54 15.14
C TYR A 310 -8.54 6.94 15.65
N GLN A 311 -9.05 7.04 16.88
CA GLN A 311 -9.39 8.34 17.48
C GLN A 311 -8.15 9.23 17.70
N LYS A 312 -6.98 8.64 17.98
CA LYS A 312 -5.73 9.38 18.21
C LYS A 312 -5.03 9.76 16.91
N GLN A 313 -5.06 8.85 15.94
CA GLN A 313 -4.28 8.94 14.71
C GLN A 313 -5.11 8.38 13.55
N PRO A 314 -6.06 9.16 13.00
CA PRO A 314 -7.05 8.65 12.06
C PRO A 314 -6.44 8.23 10.72
N ALA A 315 -6.98 7.13 10.20
CA ALA A 315 -6.67 6.61 8.88
C ALA A 315 -7.79 6.99 7.90
N ILE A 316 -7.46 7.10 6.62
CA ILE A 316 -8.42 7.10 5.53
C ILE A 316 -8.91 5.66 5.34
N LEU A 317 -10.06 5.35 5.94
CA LEU A 317 -10.63 4.00 5.96
C LEU A 317 -11.30 3.64 4.63
N GLU A 318 -11.86 4.64 3.96
CA GLU A 318 -12.47 4.53 2.64
C GLU A 318 -11.69 5.42 1.68
N SER A 319 -10.73 4.81 0.99
CA SER A 319 -10.04 5.42 -0.13
C SER A 319 -10.49 4.72 -1.41
N PRO A 320 -10.83 5.46 -2.47
CA PRO A 320 -11.02 4.84 -3.77
C PRO A 320 -9.67 4.32 -4.27
N ILE A 321 -9.70 3.18 -4.95
CA ILE A 321 -8.60 2.67 -5.76
C ILE A 321 -8.88 3.00 -7.23
N GLY A 322 -7.86 2.94 -8.09
CA GLY A 322 -8.06 3.17 -9.52
C GLY A 322 -6.77 3.40 -10.28
N THR A 323 -6.90 3.51 -11.60
CA THR A 323 -5.79 3.68 -12.54
C THR A 323 -6.14 4.76 -13.56
N ILE A 324 -5.15 5.57 -13.95
CA ILE A 324 -5.22 6.32 -15.21
C ILE A 324 -4.66 5.42 -16.31
N ASP A 325 -5.50 5.05 -17.27
CA ASP A 325 -5.12 4.12 -18.36
C ASP A 325 -4.50 4.90 -19.52
N VAL A 326 -5.11 6.03 -19.86
CA VAL A 326 -4.74 6.87 -21.01
C VAL A 326 -4.67 8.32 -20.59
N ALA A 327 -3.62 9.00 -21.03
CA ALA A 327 -3.57 10.45 -21.12
C ALA A 327 -2.94 10.82 -22.47
N ASP A 328 -3.76 11.26 -23.42
CA ASP A 328 -3.32 11.66 -24.75
C ASP A 328 -3.93 13.02 -25.15
N CYS A 329 -3.84 13.41 -26.41
CA CYS A 329 -4.35 14.69 -26.88
C CYS A 329 -5.87 14.73 -27.11
N ASN A 330 -6.55 13.62 -26.94
CA ASN A 330 -8.00 13.52 -27.08
C ASN A 330 -8.66 13.36 -25.72
N ILE A 331 -8.17 12.44 -24.89
CA ILE A 331 -8.79 12.06 -23.62
C ILE A 331 -7.79 11.76 -22.51
N PHE A 332 -8.25 12.00 -21.28
CA PHE A 332 -7.77 11.40 -20.05
C PHE A 332 -8.81 10.39 -19.58
N ALA A 333 -8.44 9.10 -19.55
CA ALA A 333 -9.38 8.03 -19.25
C ALA A 333 -8.77 6.99 -18.31
N GLY A 334 -9.65 6.33 -17.56
CA GLY A 334 -9.26 5.37 -16.55
C GLY A 334 -10.46 4.86 -15.79
N TRP A 335 -10.23 4.38 -14.57
CA TRP A 335 -11.28 3.94 -13.66
C TRP A 335 -10.93 4.24 -12.21
N SER A 336 -11.95 4.39 -11.37
CA SER A 336 -11.79 4.44 -9.92
C SER A 336 -13.07 4.01 -9.20
N GLY A 337 -12.93 3.43 -8.01
CA GLY A 337 -14.05 2.98 -7.20
C GLY A 337 -13.62 2.66 -5.77
N TYR A 338 -14.60 2.52 -4.89
CA TYR A 338 -14.38 2.03 -3.52
C TYR A 338 -14.54 0.52 -3.49
N LEU A 339 -13.65 -0.18 -2.77
CA LEU A 339 -13.76 -1.64 -2.61
C LEU A 339 -15.11 -2.02 -1.96
N GLY A 340 -15.85 -2.91 -2.60
CA GLY A 340 -17.14 -3.43 -2.13
C GLY A 340 -18.33 -2.49 -2.34
N GLU A 341 -18.15 -1.35 -3.00
CA GLU A 341 -19.19 -0.33 -3.20
C GLU A 341 -19.59 -0.23 -4.68
N GLU A 342 -20.67 -0.90 -5.05
CA GLU A 342 -21.10 -1.04 -6.45
C GLU A 342 -21.79 0.21 -7.02
N THR A 343 -22.37 1.07 -6.18
CA THR A 343 -23.19 2.20 -6.65
C THR A 343 -22.51 3.56 -6.56
N ARG A 344 -21.36 3.62 -5.88
CA ARG A 344 -20.73 4.88 -5.54
C ARG A 344 -19.83 5.36 -6.67
N THR A 345 -20.16 6.53 -7.22
CA THR A 345 -19.29 7.23 -8.16
C THR A 345 -18.19 7.99 -7.43
N VAL A 346 -17.04 8.11 -8.08
CA VAL A 346 -15.84 8.75 -7.55
C VAL A 346 -15.48 9.94 -8.44
N PRO A 347 -15.45 11.17 -7.90
CA PRO A 347 -14.87 12.31 -8.60
C PRO A 347 -13.36 12.11 -8.78
N VAL A 348 -12.85 12.36 -9.98
CA VAL A 348 -11.43 12.32 -10.33
C VAL A 348 -10.99 13.71 -10.77
N SER A 349 -9.97 14.25 -10.12
CA SER A 349 -9.39 15.57 -10.39
C SER A 349 -8.02 15.44 -11.07
N PHE A 350 -7.72 16.34 -11.99
CA PHE A 350 -6.48 16.33 -12.77
C PHE A 350 -5.65 17.59 -12.52
N TYR A 351 -4.34 17.41 -12.38
CA TYR A 351 -3.37 18.48 -12.16
C TYR A 351 -2.22 18.36 -13.17
N LEU A 352 -1.80 19.52 -13.68
CA LEU A 352 -0.72 19.68 -14.64
C LEU A 352 0.58 19.98 -13.89
N ASP A 353 1.64 19.24 -14.20
CA ASP A 353 3.04 19.47 -13.78
C ASP A 353 3.26 19.58 -12.27
N GLY A 354 2.46 18.85 -11.48
CA GLY A 354 2.64 18.77 -10.04
C GLY A 354 1.53 18.00 -9.33
N SER A 355 1.78 17.69 -8.06
CA SER A 355 0.82 17.07 -7.15
C SER A 355 -0.40 17.95 -6.88
N SER A 356 -1.43 17.45 -6.21
CA SER A 356 -2.64 18.24 -5.90
C SER A 356 -2.40 19.52 -5.07
N SER A 357 -1.25 19.63 -4.40
CA SER A 357 -0.85 20.83 -3.63
C SER A 357 0.01 21.83 -4.42
N GLU A 358 0.60 21.41 -5.54
CA GLU A 358 1.63 22.17 -6.27
C GLU A 358 1.26 22.43 -7.73
N GLY A 359 0.62 21.44 -8.36
CA GLY A 359 0.24 21.45 -9.76
C GLY A 359 -0.97 22.32 -10.06
N LYS A 360 -1.11 22.71 -11.33
CA LYS A 360 -2.26 23.50 -11.79
C LYS A 360 -3.46 22.58 -11.98
N PHE A 361 -4.55 22.82 -11.26
CA PHE A 361 -5.82 22.13 -11.52
C PHE A 361 -6.31 22.40 -12.95
N ILE A 362 -6.63 21.35 -13.71
CA ILE A 362 -7.04 21.45 -15.13
C ILE A 362 -8.41 20.82 -15.43
N GLY A 363 -9.05 20.19 -14.45
CA GLY A 363 -10.40 19.67 -14.60
C GLY A 363 -10.72 18.52 -13.65
N SER A 364 -12.00 18.16 -13.61
CA SER A 364 -12.48 16.98 -12.89
C SER A 364 -13.62 16.29 -13.64
N ILE A 365 -13.85 15.02 -13.33
CA ILE A 365 -14.89 14.17 -13.94
C ILE A 365 -15.34 13.10 -12.94
N SER A 366 -16.56 12.60 -13.05
CA SER A 366 -17.02 11.46 -12.23
C SER A 366 -16.80 10.12 -12.93
N THR A 367 -16.67 9.04 -12.16
CA THR A 367 -16.62 7.68 -12.69
C THR A 367 -18.01 7.18 -13.07
N ASP A 368 -18.50 7.57 -14.25
CA ASP A 368 -19.85 7.27 -14.75
C ASP A 368 -19.86 6.40 -16.02
N LYS A 369 -18.69 5.90 -16.46
CA LYS A 369 -18.54 5.08 -17.66
C LYS A 369 -18.43 3.60 -17.33
N LYS A 370 -18.87 2.75 -18.27
CA LYS A 370 -18.75 1.30 -18.17
C LYS A 370 -17.29 0.86 -18.20
N ARG A 371 -16.99 -0.18 -17.44
CA ARG A 371 -15.71 -0.90 -17.45
C ARG A 371 -15.91 -2.40 -17.55
N GLU A 372 -14.84 -3.04 -17.98
CA GLU A 372 -14.69 -4.47 -18.15
C GLU A 372 -14.78 -5.23 -16.83
N ARG A 373 -15.06 -6.54 -16.94
CA ARG A 373 -15.09 -7.50 -15.83
C ARG A 373 -13.92 -7.37 -14.85
N ALA A 374 -12.71 -7.13 -15.35
CA ALA A 374 -11.51 -7.02 -14.52
C ALA A 374 -11.59 -5.87 -13.50
N VAL A 375 -12.20 -4.73 -13.86
CA VAL A 375 -12.39 -3.59 -12.95
C VAL A 375 -13.41 -3.92 -11.86
N CYS A 376 -14.53 -4.56 -12.22
CA CYS A 376 -15.51 -5.02 -11.24
C CYS A 376 -14.88 -6.02 -10.24
N GLN A 377 -14.07 -6.94 -10.73
CA GLN A 377 -13.35 -7.91 -9.90
C GLN A 377 -12.33 -7.23 -8.98
N ALA A 378 -11.59 -6.25 -9.49
CA ALA A 378 -10.63 -5.47 -8.71
C ALA A 378 -11.31 -4.69 -7.57
N LEU A 379 -12.55 -4.25 -7.78
CA LEU A 379 -13.36 -3.57 -6.77
C LEU A 379 -14.10 -4.52 -5.82
N ASN A 380 -13.96 -5.83 -5.98
CA ASN A 380 -14.74 -6.85 -5.25
C ASN A 380 -16.26 -6.61 -5.35
N GLY A 381 -16.75 -6.18 -6.53
CA GLY A 381 -18.16 -5.85 -6.81
C GLY A 381 -19.12 -7.04 -6.86
N GLY A 382 -18.99 -7.99 -5.94
CA GLY A 382 -19.92 -9.09 -5.77
C GLY A 382 -19.68 -10.31 -6.68
N THR A 383 -20.76 -11.06 -6.95
CA THR A 383 -20.75 -12.35 -7.67
C THR A 383 -21.10 -12.24 -9.15
N ASN A 384 -21.42 -11.05 -9.66
CA ASN A 384 -21.95 -10.87 -11.01
C ASN A 384 -21.08 -9.97 -11.90
N CYS A 385 -19.75 -9.97 -11.72
CA CYS A 385 -18.85 -9.21 -12.59
C CYS A 385 -18.81 -9.75 -14.04
N GLU A 386 -19.33 -10.96 -14.29
CA GLU A 386 -19.39 -11.58 -15.63
C GLU A 386 -20.24 -10.81 -16.63
N VAL A 387 -21.22 -10.02 -16.15
CA VAL A 387 -22.05 -9.22 -17.05
C VAL A 387 -21.35 -7.94 -17.52
N CYS A 388 -20.19 -7.59 -16.97
CA CYS A 388 -19.50 -6.37 -17.34
C CYS A 388 -18.73 -6.54 -18.66
N PRO A 389 -18.83 -5.60 -19.61
CA PRO A 389 -19.48 -4.29 -19.46
C PRO A 389 -20.99 -4.30 -19.76
N ALA A 390 -21.82 -3.89 -18.79
CA ALA A 390 -23.26 -3.68 -18.94
C ALA A 390 -23.71 -2.39 -18.24
N ASP A 391 -24.95 -1.96 -18.47
CA ASP A 391 -25.61 -0.89 -17.70
C ASP A 391 -26.05 -1.41 -16.33
N GLN A 392 -25.08 -1.84 -15.52
CA GLN A 392 -25.29 -2.36 -14.17
C GLN A 392 -24.35 -1.64 -13.21
N PRO A 393 -24.77 -1.32 -11.96
CA PRO A 393 -23.99 -0.49 -11.04
C PRO A 393 -22.54 -0.93 -10.88
N GLN A 394 -22.30 -2.23 -10.67
CA GLN A 394 -20.98 -2.83 -10.50
C GLN A 394 -20.05 -2.71 -11.72
N CYS A 395 -20.57 -2.33 -12.89
CA CYS A 395 -19.79 -2.10 -14.09
C CYS A 395 -19.48 -0.62 -14.34
N ILE A 396 -19.98 0.32 -13.54
CA ILE A 396 -19.91 1.76 -13.80
C ILE A 396 -18.86 2.41 -12.87
N HIS A 397 -17.60 2.29 -13.25
CA HIS A 397 -16.46 2.81 -12.50
C HIS A 397 -15.41 3.51 -13.38
N GLY A 398 -15.69 3.68 -14.67
CA GLY A 398 -14.80 4.32 -15.64
C GLY A 398 -14.99 5.82 -15.69
N PHE A 399 -13.94 6.55 -16.06
CA PHE A 399 -14.02 7.97 -16.38
C PHE A 399 -13.38 8.26 -17.74
N SER A 400 -13.84 9.32 -18.39
CA SER A 400 -13.26 9.84 -19.63
C SER A 400 -13.49 11.33 -19.73
N LEU A 401 -12.42 12.10 -19.49
CA LEU A 401 -12.40 13.56 -19.64
C LEU A 401 -11.73 13.91 -20.97
N ARG A 402 -12.29 14.82 -21.77
CA ARG A 402 -11.57 15.34 -22.94
C ARG A 402 -10.34 16.11 -22.46
N THR A 403 -9.19 15.88 -23.11
CA THR A 403 -7.92 16.51 -22.73
C THR A 403 -8.07 18.03 -22.68
N PRO A 404 -7.93 18.68 -21.50
CA PRO A 404 -8.09 20.12 -21.36
C PRO A 404 -7.11 20.89 -22.24
N ALA A 405 -7.53 22.04 -22.77
CA ALA A 405 -6.68 22.88 -23.63
C ALA A 405 -5.40 23.35 -22.92
N SER A 406 -5.43 23.47 -21.59
CA SER A 406 -4.26 23.80 -20.77
C SER A 406 -3.14 22.76 -20.84
N ALA A 407 -3.42 21.53 -21.28
CA ALA A 407 -2.42 20.48 -21.52
C ALA A 407 -2.01 20.38 -23.00
N ARG A 408 -2.51 21.29 -23.86
CA ARG A 408 -2.27 21.31 -25.31
C ARG A 408 -1.62 22.63 -25.74
N ASP A 409 -0.44 22.91 -25.20
CA ASP A 409 0.31 24.16 -25.43
C ASP A 409 1.61 23.95 -26.25
N GLY A 410 1.80 22.76 -26.83
CA GLY A 410 3.01 22.39 -27.56
C GLY A 410 4.14 21.83 -26.67
N LYS A 411 3.98 21.79 -25.35
CA LYS A 411 4.95 21.22 -24.42
C LYS A 411 4.56 19.81 -23.99
N THR A 412 5.55 19.12 -23.43
CA THR A 412 5.33 17.87 -22.71
C THR A 412 4.97 18.18 -21.26
N HIS A 413 3.87 17.61 -20.78
CA HIS A 413 3.35 17.79 -19.44
C HIS A 413 3.22 16.47 -18.68
N ALA A 414 3.34 16.54 -17.36
CA ALA A 414 3.02 15.45 -16.45
C ALA A 414 1.58 15.61 -15.92
N ILE A 415 0.72 14.62 -16.17
CA ILE A 415 -0.69 14.61 -15.75
C ILE A 415 -0.87 13.76 -14.51
N TYR A 416 -1.21 14.39 -13.39
CA TYR A 416 -1.52 13.73 -12.13
C TYR A 416 -3.04 13.59 -11.97
N ALA A 417 -3.53 12.38 -11.74
CA ALA A 417 -4.94 12.11 -11.50
C ALA A 417 -5.19 11.66 -10.06
N TYR A 418 -6.14 12.30 -9.39
CA TYR A 418 -6.51 12.02 -8.00
C TYR A 418 -7.99 11.68 -7.89
N ALA A 419 -8.30 10.51 -7.35
CA ALA A 419 -9.66 10.11 -7.01
C ALA A 419 -10.05 10.63 -5.62
N ALA A 420 -11.21 11.27 -5.54
CA ALA A 420 -11.71 11.87 -4.31
C ALA A 420 -12.10 10.79 -3.30
N GLY A 421 -11.37 10.77 -2.19
CA GLY A 421 -11.70 10.01 -1.00
C GLY A 421 -12.71 10.76 -0.10
N ILE A 422 -12.83 10.30 1.12
CA ILE A 422 -13.71 10.90 2.14
C ILE A 422 -12.98 12.00 2.91
N ALA A 423 -13.74 12.97 3.41
CA ALA A 423 -13.25 14.06 4.24
C ALA A 423 -12.14 14.90 3.57
N GLY A 424 -12.25 15.09 2.25
CA GLY A 424 -11.35 15.97 1.48
C GLY A 424 -9.97 15.38 1.16
N ARG A 425 -9.71 14.12 1.52
CA ARG A 425 -8.46 13.44 1.19
C ARG A 425 -8.63 12.70 -0.15
N SER A 426 -7.64 12.77 -1.04
CA SER A 426 -7.72 12.17 -2.38
C SER A 426 -6.58 11.16 -2.62
N THR A 427 -6.88 10.06 -3.31
CA THR A 427 -5.91 9.01 -3.68
C THR A 427 -5.29 9.32 -5.02
N LEU A 428 -3.96 9.31 -5.12
CA LEU A 428 -3.27 9.36 -6.42
C LEU A 428 -3.55 8.05 -7.19
N LEU A 429 -4.09 8.16 -8.41
CA LEU A 429 -4.38 6.99 -9.23
C LEU A 429 -3.10 6.32 -9.73
N VAL A 430 -3.10 4.99 -9.80
CA VAL A 430 -2.00 4.19 -10.37
C VAL A 430 -1.70 4.67 -11.80
N ASN A 431 -0.43 4.64 -12.18
CA ASN A 431 0.15 5.21 -13.41
C ASN A 431 0.18 6.75 -13.48
N SER A 432 -0.14 7.46 -12.39
CA SER A 432 0.12 8.90 -12.31
C SER A 432 1.55 9.19 -11.83
N PRO A 433 2.25 10.18 -12.42
CA PRO A 433 1.80 10.98 -13.55
C PRO A 433 1.92 10.25 -14.89
N LYS A 434 1.02 10.55 -15.84
CA LYS A 434 1.23 10.21 -17.25
C LYS A 434 1.79 11.38 -18.01
N MET A 435 2.82 11.12 -18.82
CA MET A 435 3.38 12.14 -19.71
C MET A 435 2.50 12.28 -20.95
N VAL A 436 2.14 13.52 -21.28
CA VAL A 436 1.40 13.87 -22.50
C VAL A 436 2.14 14.96 -23.25
N SER A 437 2.23 14.86 -24.56
CA SER A 437 2.82 15.91 -25.41
C SER A 437 1.86 16.18 -26.55
N CYS A 438 1.22 17.34 -26.50
CA CYS A 438 0.20 17.72 -27.47
C CYS A 438 0.60 18.93 -28.27
N PRO A 439 0.31 18.95 -29.58
CA PRO A 439 0.43 20.17 -30.38
C PRO A 439 -0.32 21.31 -29.70
N ALA A 440 0.22 22.51 -29.81
CA ALA A 440 -0.45 23.70 -29.34
C ALA A 440 -1.81 23.82 -30.05
N VAL A 441 -2.90 23.94 -29.30
CA VAL A 441 -4.18 24.31 -29.90
C VAL A 441 -4.10 25.78 -30.28
N LEU A 442 -4.12 26.04 -31.57
CA LEU A 442 -4.18 27.40 -32.09
C LEU A 442 -5.65 27.84 -32.13
N PHE A 443 -6.12 28.45 -31.05
CA PHE A 443 -7.49 28.96 -30.98
C PHE A 443 -7.75 29.95 -32.13
N GLY A 444 -8.78 29.67 -32.94
CA GLY A 444 -9.06 30.42 -34.17
C GLY A 444 -8.65 29.71 -35.46
N ASP A 445 -7.92 28.58 -35.40
CA ASP A 445 -7.71 27.67 -36.53
C ASP A 445 -8.97 26.80 -36.71
N ILE A 446 -9.98 27.37 -37.35
CA ILE A 446 -11.32 26.79 -37.53
C ILE A 446 -11.30 25.71 -38.62
N ASP A 447 -10.41 25.82 -39.62
CA ASP A 447 -10.27 24.85 -40.71
C ASP A 447 -9.25 23.72 -40.43
N GLY A 448 -8.46 23.85 -39.35
CA GLY A 448 -7.54 22.83 -38.86
C GLY A 448 -6.21 22.78 -39.64
N ASN A 449 -5.85 23.84 -40.35
CA ASN A 449 -4.65 23.90 -41.18
C ASN A 449 -3.38 24.35 -40.44
N SER A 450 -3.46 24.52 -39.11
CA SER A 450 -2.40 25.01 -38.21
C SER A 450 -2.03 26.47 -38.41
N LYS A 451 -2.95 27.30 -38.91
CA LYS A 451 -2.81 28.76 -39.00
C LYS A 451 -4.13 29.42 -38.58
N VAL A 452 -4.07 30.66 -38.13
CA VAL A 452 -5.28 31.50 -38.01
C VAL A 452 -5.21 32.60 -39.05
N ASP A 453 -6.02 32.50 -40.08
CA ASP A 453 -6.01 33.47 -41.17
C ASP A 453 -7.42 33.81 -41.70
N ILE A 454 -7.46 34.40 -42.89
CA ILE A 454 -8.70 34.87 -43.50
C ILE A 454 -9.68 33.72 -43.80
N PHE A 455 -9.18 32.50 -44.00
CA PHE A 455 -10.02 31.33 -44.25
C PHE A 455 -10.81 30.94 -42.99
N ASP A 456 -10.19 31.01 -41.81
CA ASP A 456 -10.89 30.83 -40.54
C ASP A 456 -11.93 31.92 -40.31
N TYR A 457 -11.55 33.18 -40.55
CA TYR A 457 -12.47 34.31 -40.41
C TYR A 457 -13.73 34.12 -41.29
N ASN A 458 -13.56 33.66 -42.54
CA ASN A 458 -14.68 33.40 -43.43
C ASN A 458 -15.62 32.31 -42.89
N ILE A 459 -15.07 31.27 -42.23
CA ILE A 459 -15.88 30.23 -41.59
C ILE A 459 -16.62 30.80 -40.37
N LEU A 460 -15.96 31.61 -39.54
CA LEU A 460 -16.59 32.26 -38.39
C LEU A 460 -17.76 33.14 -38.83
N VAL A 461 -17.54 34.02 -39.82
CA VAL A 461 -18.58 34.91 -40.35
C VAL A 461 -19.73 34.13 -40.98
N GLY A 462 -19.45 33.03 -41.69
CA GLY A 462 -20.48 32.14 -42.24
C GLY A 462 -21.35 31.44 -41.17
N ASN A 463 -20.90 31.45 -39.92
CA ASN A 463 -21.61 30.89 -38.77
C ASN A 463 -22.05 31.95 -37.75
N PHE A 464 -21.78 33.23 -37.97
CA PHE A 464 -22.06 34.29 -37.02
C PHE A 464 -23.55 34.37 -36.68
N SER A 465 -23.87 34.60 -35.40
CA SER A 465 -25.22 34.59 -34.81
C SER A 465 -25.94 33.24 -34.82
N LYS A 466 -25.30 32.14 -35.24
CA LYS A 466 -25.87 30.80 -35.04
C LYS A 466 -25.75 30.39 -33.57
N THR A 467 -26.72 29.62 -33.11
CA THR A 467 -26.77 29.05 -31.77
C THR A 467 -27.06 27.56 -31.83
N GLY A 468 -26.56 26.82 -30.85
CA GLY A 468 -26.70 25.38 -30.77
C GLY A 468 -26.26 24.84 -29.41
N VAL A 469 -25.95 23.54 -29.37
CA VAL A 469 -25.24 22.96 -28.22
C VAL A 469 -23.81 23.49 -28.17
N ALA A 470 -23.21 23.65 -27.00
CA ALA A 470 -21.81 24.06 -26.87
C ALA A 470 -20.88 23.28 -27.81
N GLY A 471 -20.15 24.00 -28.67
CA GLY A 471 -19.25 23.42 -29.68
C GLY A 471 -19.96 22.80 -30.90
N PHE A 472 -21.21 23.20 -31.19
CA PHE A 472 -21.99 22.68 -32.32
C PHE A 472 -21.36 22.96 -33.69
N THR A 473 -20.42 23.89 -33.75
CA THR A 473 -19.63 24.23 -34.94
C THR A 473 -18.21 24.60 -34.48
N SER A 474 -17.21 24.38 -35.34
CA SER A 474 -15.83 24.81 -35.06
C SER A 474 -15.68 26.34 -34.93
N ALA A 475 -16.70 27.10 -35.35
CA ALA A 475 -16.77 28.55 -35.16
C ALA A 475 -17.23 28.98 -33.75
N ASP A 476 -17.76 28.07 -32.92
CA ASP A 476 -18.06 28.28 -31.49
C ASP A 476 -16.78 27.97 -30.69
N ILE A 477 -15.81 28.89 -30.79
CA ILE A 477 -14.43 28.73 -30.33
C ILE A 477 -14.38 28.67 -28.79
N ASP A 478 -15.20 29.47 -28.10
CA ASP A 478 -15.29 29.44 -26.64
C ASP A 478 -16.22 28.34 -26.09
N ASN A 479 -16.90 27.61 -26.99
CA ASN A 479 -17.84 26.53 -26.70
C ASN A 479 -19.00 26.96 -25.77
N ASN A 480 -19.51 28.19 -25.90
CA ASN A 480 -20.63 28.68 -25.10
C ASN A 480 -22.01 28.37 -25.74
N GLY A 481 -22.04 27.77 -26.93
CA GLY A 481 -23.26 27.41 -27.66
C GLY A 481 -23.77 28.54 -28.58
N LYS A 482 -22.98 29.59 -28.78
CA LYS A 482 -23.26 30.71 -29.68
C LYS A 482 -22.00 31.05 -30.46
N VAL A 483 -22.16 31.43 -31.72
CA VAL A 483 -21.07 32.05 -32.49
C VAL A 483 -21.31 33.54 -32.51
N ASP A 484 -20.55 34.30 -31.72
CA ASP A 484 -20.75 35.74 -31.57
C ASP A 484 -19.43 36.53 -31.52
N ILE A 485 -19.50 37.76 -31.00
CA ILE A 485 -18.35 38.67 -30.94
C ILE A 485 -17.23 38.12 -30.05
N PHE A 486 -17.53 37.24 -29.09
CA PHE A 486 -16.53 36.63 -28.22
C PHE A 486 -15.67 35.62 -28.99
N ASP A 487 -16.25 34.80 -29.86
CA ASP A 487 -15.50 33.93 -30.77
C ASP A 487 -14.65 34.75 -31.75
N TYR A 488 -15.22 35.81 -32.32
CA TYR A 488 -14.50 36.71 -33.20
C TYR A 488 -13.27 37.30 -32.51
N ASN A 489 -13.39 37.73 -31.25
CA ASN A 489 -12.27 38.27 -30.49
C ASN A 489 -11.17 37.22 -30.25
N ILE A 490 -11.54 35.96 -30.05
CA ILE A 490 -10.58 34.86 -29.91
C ILE A 490 -9.84 34.62 -31.23
N LEU A 491 -10.56 34.58 -32.36
CA LEU A 491 -9.96 34.44 -33.69
C LEU A 491 -9.01 35.59 -33.99
N VAL A 492 -9.45 36.84 -33.83
CA VAL A 492 -8.63 38.01 -34.13
C VAL A 492 -7.42 38.13 -33.20
N GLY A 493 -7.57 37.75 -31.92
CA GLY A 493 -6.46 37.69 -30.98
C GLY A 493 -5.35 36.68 -31.34
N ASN A 494 -5.65 35.76 -32.26
CA ASN A 494 -4.72 34.77 -32.77
C ASN A 494 -4.40 34.95 -34.27
N PHE A 495 -4.98 35.94 -34.94
CA PHE A 495 -4.83 36.11 -36.39
C PHE A 495 -3.37 36.33 -36.81
N GLY A 496 -2.93 35.60 -37.82
CA GLY A 496 -1.56 35.59 -38.33
C GLY A 496 -0.57 34.71 -37.56
N LYS A 497 -1.03 33.92 -36.59
CA LYS A 497 -0.21 32.93 -35.89
C LYS A 497 -0.08 31.62 -36.66
#